data_AF-A0A7K9X450-F1
#
_entry.id   AF-A0A7K9X450-F1
#
_cell.length_a   1.000
_cell.length_b   1.000
_cell.length_c   1.000
_cell.angle_alpha   90.00
_cell.angle_beta   90.00
_cell.angle_gamma   90.00
#
_symmetry.space_group_name_H-M   'P 1'
#
loop_
_entity.id
_entity.type
_entity.pdbx_description
1 polymer ?
#
loop_
_entity_poly.entity_id
_entity_poly.type
_entity_poly.pdbx_seq_one_letter_code
_entity_poly.pdbx_strand_id
1 'polypeptide(L)'
;MVLDKDGKKTHSRPTFSGQQIFALEKTFEQTKYLAGPERARLAYSLGMTESQVKVWFQNRRTKWRKRHAAEMASAKKKHDSETEKLKESSDNEEDDEYNKPLDPNSDDEKITRLLKKHK
;
A
#
# COMPACT_ATOMS: atom_id res chain seq x y z
N MET A 1 12.64 -1.30 33.92
CA MET A 1 12.15 -0.03 33.36
C MET A 1 13.36 0.85 33.11
N VAL A 2 13.51 1.42 31.92
CA VAL A 2 14.69 2.22 31.54
C VAL A 2 14.33 3.69 31.73
N LEU A 3 15.14 4.41 32.52
CA LEU A 3 15.00 5.85 32.78
C LEU A 3 16.05 6.58 31.94
N ASP A 4 15.65 7.58 31.17
CA ASP A 4 16.58 8.49 30.51
C ASP A 4 17.16 9.51 31.49
N LYS A 5 18.35 10.02 31.16
CA LYS A 5 19.25 10.85 32.00
C LYS A 5 18.65 12.21 32.45
N ASP A 6 17.50 12.59 31.91
CA ASP A 6 16.77 13.84 32.19
C ASP A 6 15.47 13.63 33.01
N GLY A 7 15.21 12.42 33.54
CA GLY A 7 14.05 12.16 34.42
C GLY A 7 12.68 12.28 33.74
N LYS A 8 12.65 12.47 32.41
CA LYS A 8 11.41 12.51 31.63
C LYS A 8 10.99 11.07 31.30
N LYS A 9 9.75 10.75 31.67
CA LYS A 9 9.12 9.42 31.48
C LYS A 9 9.07 9.10 29.98
N THR A 10 10.03 8.35 29.46
CA THR A 10 9.97 7.89 28.07
C THR A 10 8.89 6.82 27.96
N HIS A 11 7.79 7.17 27.29
CA HIS A 11 6.76 6.20 26.94
C HIS A 11 7.35 5.25 25.90
N SER A 12 7.87 4.12 26.38
CA SER A 12 8.25 3.01 25.51
C SER A 12 7.03 2.63 24.68
N ARG A 13 7.17 2.65 23.35
CA ARG A 13 6.09 2.28 22.45
C ARG A 13 5.69 0.84 22.72
N PRO A 14 4.41 0.56 23.01
CA PRO A 14 3.94 -0.81 23.16
C PRO A 14 4.22 -1.60 21.88
N THR A 15 4.86 -2.76 22.01
CA THR A 15 5.07 -3.73 20.93
C THR A 15 4.00 -4.82 21.01
N PHE A 16 3.51 -5.26 19.85
CA PHE A 16 2.58 -6.40 19.80
C PHE A 16 3.34 -7.71 19.92
N SER A 17 2.72 -8.71 20.54
CA SER A 17 3.29 -10.05 20.66
C SER A 17 3.38 -10.73 19.28
N GLY A 18 4.24 -11.75 19.15
CA GLY A 18 4.36 -12.52 17.91
C GLY A 18 3.02 -13.16 17.47
N GLN A 19 2.23 -13.66 18.43
CA GLN A 19 0.90 -14.22 18.19
C GLN A 19 -0.08 -13.17 17.66
N GLN A 20 -0.06 -11.95 18.21
CA GLN A 20 -0.88 -10.84 17.73
C GLN A 20 -0.50 -10.46 16.30
N ILE A 21 0.81 -10.33 16.02
CA ILE A 21 1.30 -10.00 14.68
C ILE A 21 0.89 -11.07 13.67
N PHE A 22 1.09 -12.35 14.01
CA PHE A 22 0.73 -13.47 13.13
C PHE A 22 -0.76 -13.46 12.75
N ALA A 23 -1.65 -13.29 13.73
CA ALA A 23 -3.08 -13.23 13.47
C ALA A 23 -3.50 -12.01 12.63
N LEU A 24 -2.88 -10.85 12.87
CA LEU A 24 -3.08 -9.64 12.08
C LEU A 24 -2.62 -9.83 10.63
N GLU A 25 -1.45 -10.45 10.41
CA GLU A 25 -0.93 -10.75 9.07
C GLU A 25 -1.80 -11.77 8.33
N LYS A 26 -2.16 -12.87 8.99
CA LYS A 26 -3.07 -13.89 8.42
C LYS A 26 -4.40 -13.28 7.99
N THR A 27 -4.98 -12.41 8.82
CA THR A 27 -6.24 -11.73 8.47
C THR A 27 -6.02 -10.74 7.32
N PHE A 28 -4.88 -10.04 7.30
CA PHE A 28 -4.54 -9.10 6.23
C PHE A 28 -4.38 -9.78 4.86
N GLU A 29 -3.86 -11.01 4.84
CA GLU A 29 -3.77 -11.82 3.62
C GLU A 29 -5.16 -12.09 3.04
N GLN A 30 -6.13 -12.43 3.90
CA GLN A 30 -7.53 -12.67 3.52
C GLN A 30 -8.24 -11.39 3.07
N THR A 31 -8.04 -10.28 3.79
CA THR A 31 -8.63 -8.99 3.43
C THR A 31 -7.73 -7.81 3.78
N LYS A 32 -7.56 -6.89 2.84
CA LYS A 32 -6.72 -5.69 3.03
C LYS A 32 -7.43 -4.58 3.83
N TYR A 33 -8.75 -4.72 4.01
CA TYR A 33 -9.60 -3.76 4.70
C TYR A 33 -10.60 -4.49 5.60
N LEU A 34 -10.75 -4.05 6.85
CA LEU A 34 -11.71 -4.62 7.79
C LEU A 34 -12.93 -3.71 7.93
N ALA A 35 -14.12 -4.32 7.82
CA ALA A 35 -15.37 -3.70 8.22
C ALA A 35 -15.43 -3.52 9.75
N GLY A 36 -16.34 -2.66 10.23
CA GLY A 36 -16.51 -2.40 11.66
C GLY A 36 -16.70 -3.67 12.50
N PRO A 37 -17.66 -4.55 12.17
CA PRO A 37 -17.89 -5.78 12.94
C PRO A 37 -16.69 -6.74 12.94
N GLU A 38 -16.01 -6.90 11.81
CA GLU A 38 -14.84 -7.78 11.71
C GLU A 38 -13.67 -7.25 12.55
N ARG A 39 -13.48 -5.93 12.53
CA ARG A 39 -12.47 -5.26 13.35
C ARG A 39 -12.74 -5.44 14.83
N ALA A 40 -13.99 -5.28 15.27
CA ALA A 40 -14.38 -5.49 16.65
C ALA A 40 -14.10 -6.94 17.10
N ARG A 41 -14.46 -7.93 16.27
CA ARG A 41 -14.17 -9.35 16.56
C ARG A 41 -12.67 -9.64 16.67
N LEU A 42 -11.87 -9.12 15.75
CA LEU A 42 -10.42 -9.32 15.75
C LEU A 42 -9.74 -8.62 16.94
N ALA A 43 -10.21 -7.41 17.28
CA ALA A 43 -9.72 -6.67 18.43
C ALA A 43 -9.97 -7.46 19.73
N TYR A 44 -11.20 -7.98 19.89
CA TYR A 44 -11.57 -8.80 21.04
C TYR A 44 -10.71 -10.06 21.16
N SER A 45 -10.52 -10.82 20.07
CA SER A 45 -9.76 -12.08 20.12
C SER A 45 -8.27 -11.89 20.41
N LEU A 46 -7.70 -10.73 20.08
CA LEU A 46 -6.28 -10.42 20.29
C LEU A 46 -6.01 -9.61 21.57
N GLY A 47 -7.05 -9.27 22.35
CA GLY A 47 -6.92 -8.40 23.51
C GLY A 47 -6.44 -6.99 23.15
N MET A 48 -6.84 -6.50 21.98
CA MET A 48 -6.47 -5.19 21.44
C MET A 48 -7.70 -4.28 21.37
N THR A 49 -7.48 -2.98 21.26
CA THR A 49 -8.55 -2.03 20.92
C THR A 49 -8.79 -2.00 19.41
N GLU A 50 -10.02 -1.70 18.99
CA GLU A 50 -10.33 -1.49 17.57
C GLU A 50 -9.45 -0.43 16.90
N SER A 51 -9.06 0.60 17.67
CA SER A 51 -8.15 1.65 17.21
C SER A 51 -6.76 1.11 16.90
N GLN A 52 -6.19 0.25 17.75
CA GLN A 52 -4.90 -0.39 17.49
C GLN A 52 -4.95 -1.27 16.25
N VAL A 53 -6.02 -2.06 16.07
CA VAL A 53 -6.23 -2.88 14.87
C VAL A 53 -6.34 -1.98 13.63
N LYS A 54 -7.12 -0.89 13.70
CA LYS A 54 -7.25 0.10 12.61
C LYS A 54 -5.90 0.69 12.21
N VAL A 55 -5.11 1.14 13.18
CA VAL A 55 -3.78 1.73 12.96
C VAL A 55 -2.82 0.71 12.36
N TRP A 56 -2.84 -0.53 12.87
CA TRP A 56 -2.00 -1.59 12.33
C TRP A 56 -2.34 -1.89 10.85
N PHE A 57 -3.62 -2.04 10.51
CA PHE A 57 -4.06 -2.26 9.13
C PHE A 57 -3.70 -1.08 8.21
N GLN A 58 -3.82 0.15 8.69
CA GLN A 58 -3.41 1.34 7.93
C GLN A 58 -1.90 1.31 7.63
N ASN A 59 -1.08 1.04 8.65
CA ASN A 59 0.38 0.94 8.50
C ASN A 59 0.76 -0.21 7.56
N ARG A 60 0.06 -1.35 7.69
CA ARG A 60 0.29 -2.52 6.83
C ARG A 60 -0.02 -2.22 5.37
N ARG A 61 -1.13 -1.54 5.06
CA ARG A 61 -1.46 -1.08 3.69
C ARG A 61 -0.40 -0.13 3.13
N THR A 62 0.11 0.79 3.93
CA THR A 62 1.18 1.70 3.49
C THR A 62 2.44 0.93 3.11
N LYS A 63 2.86 -0.04 3.93
CA LYS A 63 4.02 -0.91 3.60
C LYS A 63 3.77 -1.73 2.34
N TRP A 64 2.57 -2.30 2.20
CA TRP A 64 2.18 -3.10 1.03
C TRP A 64 2.25 -2.28 -0.27
N ARG A 65 1.66 -1.08 -0.30
CA ARG A 65 1.75 -0.18 -1.46
C ARG A 65 3.18 0.24 -1.78
N LYS A 66 3.99 0.53 -0.75
CA LYS A 66 5.40 0.92 -0.94
C LYS A 66 6.21 -0.20 -1.58
N ARG A 67 5.95 -1.47 -1.24
CA ARG A 67 6.61 -2.62 -1.87
C ARG A 67 6.22 -2.75 -3.35
N HIS A 68 4.93 -2.69 -3.66
CA HIS A 68 4.46 -2.75 -5.05
C HIS A 68 4.97 -1.60 -5.93
N ALA A 69 5.02 -0.37 -5.39
CA ALA A 69 5.57 0.77 -6.12
C ALA A 69 7.09 0.62 -6.37
N ALA A 70 7.84 0.07 -5.40
CA ALA A 70 9.27 -0.17 -5.54
C ALA A 70 9.60 -1.28 -6.55
N GLU A 71 8.75 -2.31 -6.66
CA GLU A 71 8.88 -3.38 -7.66
C GLU A 71 8.68 -2.85 -9.09
N MET A 72 7.73 -1.94 -9.30
CA MET A 72 7.52 -1.30 -10.60
C MET A 72 8.67 -0.37 -10.99
N ALA A 73 9.31 0.28 -10.01
CA ALA A 73 10.49 1.12 -10.24
C ALA A 73 11.76 0.30 -10.54
N SER A 74 11.91 -0.90 -9.95
CA SER A 74 13.09 -1.75 -10.18
C SER A 74 13.00 -2.59 -11.45
N ALA A 75 11.78 -2.89 -11.94
CA ALA A 75 11.56 -3.57 -13.21
C ALA A 75 12.01 -2.75 -14.44
N LYS A 76 12.13 -1.42 -14.32
CA LYS A 76 12.62 -0.53 -15.40
C LYS A 76 14.15 -0.60 -15.61
N LYS A 77 14.92 -1.23 -14.70
CA LYS A 77 16.39 -1.31 -14.78
C LYS A 77 16.93 -2.54 -15.52
N LYS A 78 16.08 -3.46 -15.99
CA LYS A 78 16.51 -4.71 -16.66
C LYS A 78 16.21 -4.77 -18.16
N HIS A 79 15.58 -3.74 -18.74
CA HIS A 79 15.30 -3.69 -20.19
C HIS A 79 16.11 -2.59 -20.92
N ASP A 80 17.17 -2.07 -20.30
CA ASP A 80 18.02 -1.02 -20.91
C ASP A 80 19.34 -1.57 -21.50
N SER A 81 19.48 -2.90 -21.59
CA SER A 81 20.72 -3.56 -22.02
C SER A 81 20.64 -4.25 -23.38
N GLU A 82 19.49 -4.25 -24.08
CA GLU A 82 19.37 -4.98 -25.35
C GLU A 82 18.31 -4.40 -26.31
N THR A 83 18.16 -3.07 -26.39
CA THR A 83 17.33 -2.43 -27.43
C THR A 83 17.95 -1.17 -28.04
N GLU A 84 19.28 -1.03 -28.00
CA GLU A 84 20.04 -0.02 -28.75
C GLU A 84 20.77 -0.66 -29.94
N LYS A 85 20.04 -1.44 -30.73
CA LYS A 85 20.45 -1.82 -32.08
C LYS A 85 19.20 -2.14 -32.88
N LEU A 86 18.98 -1.40 -33.96
CA LEU A 86 17.88 -1.53 -34.94
C LEU A 86 16.61 -0.71 -34.63
N LYS A 87 16.74 0.62 -34.65
CA LYS A 87 15.69 1.49 -35.22
C LYS A 87 16.26 2.21 -36.44
N GLU A 88 16.19 1.54 -37.59
CA GLU A 88 16.18 2.22 -38.88
C GLU A 88 15.13 1.58 -39.77
N SER A 89 14.25 2.43 -40.32
CA SER A 89 13.24 2.21 -41.35
C SER A 89 12.08 1.25 -41.03
N SER A 90 10.87 1.79 -40.85
CA SER A 90 9.83 1.72 -41.88
C SER A 90 8.55 2.39 -41.38
N ASP A 91 8.13 3.38 -42.16
CA ASP A 91 6.82 4.01 -42.22
C ASP A 91 5.69 2.96 -42.19
N ASN A 92 4.69 3.15 -41.32
CA ASN A 92 3.33 2.62 -41.45
C ASN A 92 2.42 3.41 -40.47
N GLU A 93 1.54 4.22 -41.03
CA GLU A 93 0.36 4.76 -40.36
C GLU A 93 -0.66 3.63 -40.15
N GLU A 94 -0.98 3.23 -38.92
CA GLU A 94 -2.23 2.52 -38.61
C GLU A 94 -2.51 2.45 -37.09
N ASP A 95 -3.59 3.11 -36.69
CA ASP A 95 -4.45 2.88 -35.51
C ASP A 95 -3.79 2.85 -34.10
N ASP A 96 -3.48 4.03 -33.58
CA ASP A 96 -2.84 4.25 -32.26
C ASP A 96 -3.83 4.59 -31.12
N GLU A 97 -5.13 4.26 -31.25
CA GLU A 97 -6.09 4.57 -30.18
C GLU A 97 -5.86 3.73 -28.90
N TYR A 98 -5.33 2.51 -29.05
CA TYR A 98 -5.11 1.57 -27.93
C TYR A 98 -3.68 1.50 -27.39
N ASN A 99 -2.70 2.09 -28.08
CA ASN A 99 -1.29 2.13 -27.65
C ASN A 99 -0.89 3.45 -26.98
N LYS A 100 -1.84 4.37 -26.79
CA LYS A 100 -1.60 5.58 -26.01
C LYS A 100 -1.28 5.20 -24.55
N PRO A 101 -0.13 5.63 -23.99
CA PRO A 101 0.16 5.46 -22.58
C PRO A 101 -1.03 5.95 -21.75
N LEU A 102 -1.58 5.07 -20.92
CA LEU A 102 -2.62 5.45 -19.96
C LEU A 102 -2.07 6.60 -19.14
N ASP A 103 -2.62 7.80 -19.35
CA ASP A 103 -2.28 8.98 -18.58
C ASP A 103 -2.48 8.63 -17.09
N PRO A 104 -1.43 8.71 -16.25
CA PRO A 104 -1.52 8.41 -14.82
C PRO A 104 -2.59 9.23 -14.09
N ASN A 105 -3.09 10.31 -14.70
CA ASN A 105 -4.11 11.18 -14.15
C ASN A 105 -5.55 10.83 -14.60
N SER A 106 -5.73 9.84 -15.47
CA SER A 106 -7.05 9.47 -16.02
C SER A 106 -7.98 8.83 -14.98
N ASP A 107 -7.43 8.05 -14.04
CA ASP A 107 -8.22 7.48 -12.94
C ASP A 107 -8.55 8.50 -11.85
N ASP A 108 -7.78 9.58 -11.75
CA ASP A 108 -8.01 10.66 -10.80
C ASP A 108 -9.24 11.51 -11.17
N GLU A 109 -9.59 11.61 -12.45
CA GLU A 109 -10.82 12.28 -12.90
C GLU A 109 -12.09 11.52 -12.45
N LYS A 110 -12.08 10.17 -12.49
CA LYS A 110 -13.21 9.39 -11.98
C LYS A 110 -13.38 9.57 -10.47
N ILE A 111 -12.27 9.61 -9.74
CA ILE A 111 -12.25 9.79 -8.29
C ILE A 111 -12.72 11.19 -7.91
N THR A 112 -12.24 12.24 -8.58
CA THR A 112 -12.70 13.63 -8.35
C THR A 112 -14.15 13.82 -8.76
N ARG A 113 -14.62 13.20 -9.84
CA ARG A 113 -16.03 13.24 -10.27
C ARG A 113 -16.95 12.51 -9.29
N LEU A 114 -16.50 11.39 -8.70
CA LEU A 114 -17.19 10.69 -7.61
C LEU A 114 -17.27 11.54 -6.33
N LEU A 115 -16.18 12.21 -5.96
CA LEU A 115 -16.14 13.10 -4.79
C LEU A 115 -16.99 14.36 -4.98
N LYS A 116 -17.12 14.86 -6.22
CA LYS A 116 -17.92 16.05 -6.55
C LYS A 116 -19.41 15.75 -6.73
N LYS A 117 -19.77 14.51 -7.11
CA LYS A 117 -21.17 14.08 -7.30
C LYS A 117 -21.96 14.00 -5.97
N HIS A 118 -21.28 13.89 -4.83
CA HIS A 118 -21.89 13.81 -3.50
C HIS A 118 -21.59 15.06 -2.65
N LYS A 119 -21.70 16.25 -3.23
CA LYS A 119 -21.72 17.50 -2.47
C LYS A 119 -22.97 18.29 -2.78
#